data_AF-A0A7V9FTP3-F1
#
_entry.id   AF-A0A7V9FTP3-F1
#
_cell.length_a   1.000
_cell.length_b   1.000
_cell.length_c   1.000
_cell.angle_alpha   90.00
_cell.angle_beta   90.00
_cell.angle_gamma   90.00
#
_symmetry.space_group_name_H-M   'P 1'
#
loop_
_entity.id
_entity.type
_entity.pdbx_description
1 polymer ?
#
loop_
_entity_poly.entity_id
_entity_poly.type
_entity_poly.pdbx_seq_one_letter_code
_entity_poly.pdbx_strand_id
1 'polypeptide(L)'
;MADFHCGYVAGRYRDGALSDTWTDVTRCAERTFLAYVARCGCGWLGDPQPANPDGYYTCQHELISTHLSSCAGGTLAGLHPTVARRHARGS
;
A
#
# COMPACT_ATOMS: atom_id res chain seq x y z
N MET A 1 15.31 -4.42 10.53
CA MET A 1 14.06 -5.17 10.70
C MET A 1 13.42 -5.19 9.34
N ALA A 2 13.18 -6.36 8.76
CA ALA A 2 12.58 -6.46 7.43
C ALA A 2 11.32 -5.60 7.41
N ASP A 3 11.30 -4.66 6.47
CA ASP A 3 10.18 -3.79 6.12
C ASP A 3 8.91 -4.64 5.98
N PHE A 4 8.12 -4.77 7.04
CA PHE A 4 6.96 -5.66 7.07
C PHE A 4 5.82 -5.03 6.28
N HIS A 5 5.81 -5.31 4.98
CA HIS A 5 4.67 -5.06 4.13
C HIS A 5 3.57 -6.07 4.44
N CYS A 6 2.71 -5.74 5.41
CA CYS A 6 1.46 -6.47 5.67
C CYS A 6 0.30 -5.74 4.99
N GLY A 7 -0.02 -6.17 3.78
CA GLY A 7 -1.12 -5.62 3.00
C GLY A 7 -2.48 -6.19 3.44
N TYR A 8 -3.50 -5.34 3.51
CA TYR A 8 -4.88 -5.70 3.84
C TYR A 8 -5.88 -4.77 3.15
N VAL A 9 -7.15 -5.16 3.10
CA VAL A 9 -8.24 -4.30 2.64
C VAL A 9 -8.93 -3.72 3.87
N ALA A 10 -8.87 -2.40 4.02
CA ALA A 10 -9.53 -1.68 5.10
C ALA A 10 -10.94 -1.24 4.67
N GLY A 11 -11.88 -1.31 5.60
CA GLY A 11 -13.20 -0.71 5.44
C GLY A 11 -13.18 0.75 5.88
N ARG A 12 -13.76 1.64 5.08
CA ARG A 12 -13.92 3.06 5.42
C ARG A 12 -15.28 3.30 6.08
N TYR A 13 -15.25 3.81 7.30
CA TYR A 13 -16.43 4.20 8.06
C TYR A 13 -17.01 5.54 7.58
N ARG A 14 -18.19 5.91 8.09
CA ARG A 14 -18.91 7.14 7.70
C ARG A 14 -18.21 8.42 8.12
N ASP A 15 -17.46 8.37 9.22
CA ASP A 15 -16.60 9.46 9.68
C ASP A 15 -15.28 9.58 8.89
N GLY A 16 -15.04 8.65 7.96
CA GLY A 16 -13.85 8.59 7.14
C GLY A 16 -12.70 7.80 7.76
N ALA A 17 -12.83 7.29 8.99
CA ALA A 17 -11.83 6.42 9.58
C ALA A 17 -11.71 5.09 8.80
N LEU A 18 -10.54 4.47 8.88
CA LEU A 18 -10.26 3.17 8.26
C LEU A 18 -10.14 2.10 9.33
N SER A 19 -10.72 0.93 9.07
CA SER A 19 -10.50 -0.26 9.90
C SER A 19 -9.03 -0.69 9.89
N ASP A 20 -8.65 -1.47 10.89
CA ASP A 20 -7.29 -1.99 11.04
C ASP A 20 -7.09 -3.34 10.31
N THR A 21 -5.87 -3.87 10.41
CA THR A 21 -5.47 -5.14 9.79
C THR A 21 -6.13 -6.38 10.41
N TRP A 22 -6.74 -6.27 11.58
CA TRP A 22 -7.38 -7.38 12.27
C TRP A 22 -8.86 -7.52 11.90
N THR A 23 -9.39 -6.52 11.19
CA THR A 23 -10.78 -6.48 10.75
C THR A 23 -10.95 -7.26 9.45
N ASP A 24 -11.65 -8.39 9.50
CA ASP A 24 -12.14 -9.07 8.29
C ASP A 24 -13.40 -8.37 7.78
N VAL A 25 -13.21 -7.46 6.84
CA VAL A 25 -14.30 -6.65 6.25
C VAL A 25 -15.38 -7.48 5.56
N THR A 26 -15.06 -8.70 5.13
CA THR A 26 -16.01 -9.59 4.43
C THR A 26 -17.00 -10.26 5.37
N ARG A 27 -16.72 -10.25 6.68
CA ARG A 27 -17.57 -10.82 7.73
C ARG A 27 -18.37 -9.78 8.51
N CYS A 28 -18.11 -8.50 8.28
CA CYS A 28 -18.87 -7.43 8.90
C CYS A 28 -20.29 -7.37 8.34
N ALA A 29 -21.23 -6.86 9.14
CA ALA A 29 -22.60 -6.66 8.69
C ALA A 29 -22.66 -5.76 7.45
N GLU A 30 -23.65 -5.98 6.60
CA GLU A 30 -23.88 -5.15 5.42
C GLU A 30 -23.97 -3.66 5.80
N ARG A 31 -23.47 -2.78 4.91
CA ARG A 31 -23.51 -1.31 5.09
C ARG A 31 -22.76 -0.78 6.32
N THR A 32 -21.89 -1.60 6.93
CA THR A 32 -20.93 -1.15 7.96
C THR A 32 -19.95 -0.13 7.37
N PHE A 33 -19.45 -0.41 6.17
CA PHE A 33 -18.48 0.43 5.47
C PHE A 33 -19.12 1.16 4.29
N LEU A 34 -18.62 2.36 3.99
CA LEU A 34 -19.00 3.14 2.80
C LEU A 34 -18.13 2.80 1.59
N ALA A 35 -16.88 2.40 1.83
CA ALA A 35 -15.91 2.05 0.79
C ALA A 35 -14.91 1.03 1.32
N TYR A 36 -14.23 0.35 0.41
CA TYR A 36 -13.02 -0.42 0.69
C TYR A 36 -11.80 0.32 0.18
N VAL A 37 -10.68 0.16 0.89
CA VAL A 37 -9.40 0.80 0.53
C VAL A 37 -8.26 -0.18 0.74
N ALA A 38 -7.39 -0.33 -0.25
CA ALA A 38 -6.16 -1.10 -0.11
C ALA A 38 -5.20 -0.38 0.86
N ARG A 39 -4.60 -1.11 1.80
CA ARG A 39 -3.70 -0.53 2.79
C ARG A 39 -2.54 -1.45 3.12
N CYS A 40 -1.44 -0.88 3.59
CA CYS A 40 -0.28 -1.61 4.08
C CYS A 40 0.17 -1.06 5.43
N GLY A 41 0.71 -1.93 6.30
CA GLY A 41 1.30 -1.53 7.58
C GLY A 41 2.42 -0.49 7.47
N CYS A 42 3.06 -0.36 6.31
CA CYS A 42 4.09 0.66 6.04
C CYS A 42 3.52 2.08 5.82
N GLY A 43 2.18 2.23 5.81
CA GLY A 43 1.51 3.52 5.60
C GLY A 43 1.01 3.76 4.17
N TRP A 44 1.32 2.87 3.21
CA TRP A 44 0.78 2.96 1.86
C TRP A 44 -0.75 2.80 1.84
N LEU A 45 -1.40 3.57 0.97
CA LEU A 45 -2.85 3.65 0.83
C LEU A 45 -3.21 3.73 -0.65
N GLY A 46 -4.16 2.89 -1.07
CA GLY A 46 -4.72 2.89 -2.42
C GLY A 46 -5.99 3.73 -2.56
N ASP A 47 -6.60 3.66 -3.73
CA ASP A 47 -7.82 4.39 -4.03
C ASP A 47 -9.08 3.77 -3.39
N PRO A 48 -10.08 4.58 -2.98
CA PRO A 48 -11.32 4.07 -2.44
C PRO A 48 -12.18 3.40 -3.52
N GLN A 49 -12.65 2.20 -3.24
CA GLN A 49 -13.54 1.40 -4.08
C GLN A 49 -14.91 1.21 -3.40
N PRO A 50 -15.99 0.93 -4.17
CA PRO A 50 -17.29 0.62 -3.60
C PRO A 50 -17.24 -0.52 -2.56
N ALA A 51 -18.02 -0.42 -1.48
CA ALA A 51 -18.12 -1.45 -0.44
C ALA A 51 -18.96 -2.67 -0.89
N ASN A 52 -18.51 -3.35 -1.94
CA ASN A 52 -19.10 -4.55 -2.51
C ASN A 52 -18.00 -5.57 -2.87
N PRO A 53 -18.34 -6.81 -3.28
CA PRO A 53 -17.33 -7.82 -3.58
C PRO A 53 -16.34 -7.39 -4.68
N ASP A 54 -16.82 -6.74 -5.75
CA ASP A 54 -15.94 -6.30 -6.84
C ASP A 54 -14.92 -5.26 -6.36
N GLY A 55 -15.34 -4.28 -5.57
CA GLY A 55 -14.45 -3.28 -4.99
C GLY A 55 -13.42 -3.89 -4.04
N TYR A 56 -13.80 -4.92 -3.28
CA TYR A 56 -12.85 -5.68 -2.46
C TYR A 56 -11.77 -6.35 -3.32
N TYR A 57 -12.17 -7.04 -4.41
CA TYR A 57 -11.22 -7.67 -5.33
C TYR A 57 -10.34 -6.64 -6.05
N THR A 58 -10.88 -5.48 -6.43
CA THR A 58 -10.10 -4.38 -7.00
C THR A 58 -9.03 -3.90 -6.04
N CYS A 59 -9.37 -3.69 -4.75
CA CYS A 59 -8.38 -3.31 -3.74
C CYS A 59 -7.31 -4.39 -3.54
N GLN A 60 -7.68 -5.67 -3.51
CA GLN A 60 -6.70 -6.76 -3.43
C GLN A 60 -5.74 -6.75 -4.62
N HIS A 61 -6.29 -6.57 -5.83
CA HIS A 61 -5.49 -6.54 -7.05
C HIS A 61 -4.53 -5.34 -7.07
N GLU A 62 -5.00 -4.14 -6.75
CA GLU A 62 -4.20 -2.92 -6.64
C GLU A 62 -3.06 -3.08 -5.62
N LEU A 63 -3.38 -3.59 -4.42
CA LEU A 63 -2.38 -3.86 -3.39
C LEU A 63 -1.26 -4.76 -3.91
N ILE A 64 -1.61 -5.84 -4.60
CA ILE A 64 -0.65 -6.79 -5.16
C ILE A 64 0.14 -6.15 -6.30
N SER A 65 -0.53 -5.60 -7.30
CA SER A 65 0.09 -5.14 -8.54
C SER A 65 0.91 -3.86 -8.38
N THR A 66 0.47 -2.95 -7.52
CA THR A 66 1.06 -1.61 -7.39
C THR A 66 2.00 -1.49 -6.21
N HIS A 67 1.72 -2.15 -5.08
CA HIS A 67 2.51 -1.98 -3.87
C HIS A 67 3.42 -3.18 -3.57
N LEU A 68 2.84 -4.36 -3.43
CA LEU A 68 3.59 -5.55 -2.99
C LEU A 68 4.49 -6.10 -4.09
N SER A 69 4.13 -5.95 -5.37
CA SER A 69 4.98 -6.39 -6.50
C SER A 69 6.30 -5.63 -6.58
N SER A 70 6.34 -4.37 -6.13
CA SER A 70 7.59 -3.59 -6.09
C SER A 70 8.57 -4.10 -5.03
N CYS A 71 8.10 -4.82 -4.01
CA CYS A 71 8.94 -5.39 -2.95
C CYS A 71 9.57 -6.74 -3.35
N ALA A 72 8.98 -7.46 -4.32
CA ALA A 72 9.53 -8.72 -4.82
C ALA A 72 10.78 -8.52 -5.71
N GLY A 73 11.08 -7.29 -6.11
CA GLY A 73 12.23 -6.90 -6.94
C GLY A 73 13.48 -6.50 -6.15
N GLY A 74 13.69 -7.07 -4.96
CA GLY A 74 14.89 -6.86 -4.15
C GLY A 74 16.15 -7.49 -4.74
N THR A 75 16.57 -7.06 -5.92
CA THR A 75 17.92 -7.31 -6.45
C THR A 75 18.73 -6.02 -6.37
N LEU A 76 19.62 -5.95 -5.38
CA LEU A 76 20.85 -5.13 -5.29
C LEU A 76 20.93 -3.89 -6.22
N ALA A 77 20.14 -2.86 -5.96
CA ALA A 77 20.32 -1.55 -6.60
C ALA A 77 20.48 -0.46 -5.52
N GLY A 78 21.58 -0.57 -4.79
CA GLY A 78 22.02 0.40 -3.78
C GLY A 78 23.53 0.56 -3.72
N LEU A 79 24.25 0.27 -4.81
CA LEU A 79 25.55 0.91 -5.05
C LEU A 79 25.24 2.38 -5.32
N HIS A 80 25.42 3.18 -4.29
CA HIS A 80 25.39 4.63 -4.31
C HIS A 80 26.28 5.18 -5.44
N PRO A 81 25.75 5.79 -6.52
CA PRO A 81 26.58 6.61 -7.38
C PRO A 81 26.69 7.97 -6.70
N THR A 82 27.78 8.19 -5.97
CA THR A 82 28.21 9.56 -5.63
C THR A 82 28.59 10.26 -6.93
N VAL A 83 27.61 10.82 -7.64
CA VAL A 83 27.87 11.80 -8.70
C VAL A 83 28.12 13.13 -8.02
N ALA A 84 29.36 13.36 -7.58
CA ALA A 84 29.87 14.69 -7.34
C ALA A 84 30.46 15.22 -8.66
N ARG A 85 29.77 16.16 -9.29
CA ARG A 85 30.28 16.90 -10.46
C ARG A 85 31.42 17.82 -10.04
N ARG A 86 32.55 17.68 -10.75
CA ARG A 86 33.64 18.63 -11.08
C ARG A 86 33.73 19.95 -10.28
N HIS A 87 34.93 20.20 -9.76
CA HIS A 87 35.66 21.44 -10.08
C HIS A 87 37.11 21.15 -10.43
N ALA A 88 37.48 21.50 -11.67
CA ALA A 88 38.85 21.58 -12.13
C ALA A 88 39.34 23.04 -11.95
N ARG A 89 40.41 23.22 -11.17
CA ARG A 89 41.42 24.29 -11.18
C ARG A 89 42.63 23.62 -10.51
N GLY A 90 43.73 23.30 -11.19
CA GLY A 90 44.62 24.19 -11.92
C GLY A 90 45.95 24.16 -11.18
N SER A 91 47.01 23.71 -11.85
CA SER A 91 48.43 24.06 -11.71
C SER A 91 49.27 23.14 -12.60
#